data_AF-A0A7V7CS54-F1
#
_entry.id   AF-A0A7V7CS54-F1
#
_cell.length_a   1.000
_cell.length_b   1.000
_cell.length_c   1.000
_cell.angle_alpha   90.00
_cell.angle_beta   90.00
_cell.angle_gamma   90.00
#
_symmetry.space_group_name_H-M   'P 1'
#
loop_
_entity.id
_entity.type
_entity.pdbx_description
1 polymer ?
#
loop_
_entity_poly.entity_id
_entity_poly.type
_entity_poly.pdbx_seq_one_letter_code
_entity_poly.pdbx_strand_id
1 'polypeptide(L)' 'NPAVENQATDRAFRIGQKKNVMVHKFLTKGTVEEKIDGMLEEKSRLSQEVISDTGDRWITEMKNDELLDLFRLSL' A
#
# COMPACT_ATOMS: atom_id res chain seq x y z
N ASN A 1 -3.24 -1.51 -4.11
CA ASN A 1 -4.01 -2.34 -3.14
C ASN A 1 -3.11 -3.49 -2.72
N PRO A 2 -2.51 -3.45 -1.52
CA PRO A 2 -1.53 -4.44 -1.07
C PRO A 2 -2.04 -5.88 -1.09
N ALA A 3 -3.32 -6.10 -0.80
CA ALA A 3 -3.90 -7.44 -0.75
C ALA A 3 -3.91 -8.13 -2.13
N VAL A 4 -4.08 -7.37 -3.22
CA VAL A 4 -4.08 -7.90 -4.59
C VAL A 4 -2.65 -8.24 -5.03
N GLU A 5 -1.68 -7.40 -4.67
CA GLU A 5 -0.25 -7.66 -4.93
C GLU A 5 0.25 -8.90 -4.18
N ASN A 6 -0.15 -9.06 -2.91
CA ASN A 6 0.18 -10.24 -2.11
C ASN A 6 -0.43 -11.50 -2.72
N GLN A 7 -1.70 -11.47 -3.13
CA GLN A 7 -2.32 -12.61 -3.80
C GLN A 7 -1.59 -13.00 -5.10
N ALA A 8 -1.13 -12.00 -5.88
CA ALA A 8 -0.35 -12.27 -7.09
C ALA A 8 1.00 -12.92 -6.76
N THR A 9 1.66 -12.47 -5.69
CA THR A 9 2.92 -13.05 -5.20
C THR A 9 2.73 -14.48 -4.68
N ASP A 10 1.65 -14.74 -3.94
CA ASP A 10 1.29 -16.07 -3.40
C ASP A 10 1.02 -17.10 -4.51
N ARG A 11 0.55 -16.66 -5.68
CA ARG A 11 0.42 -17.55 -6.86
C ARG A 11 1.78 -18.02 -7.36
N ALA A 12 2.82 -17.18 -7.27
CA ALA A 12 4.18 -17.52 -7.69
C ALA A 12 4.96 -18.28 -6.60
N PHE A 13 4.73 -17.96 -5.32
CA PHE A 13 5.34 -18.60 -4.16
C PHE A 13 4.39 -19.62 -3.53
N ARG A 14 4.35 -20.83 -4.10
CA ARG A 14 3.49 -21.94 -3.63
C ARG A 14 4.31 -23.14 -3.14
N ILE A 15 3.71 -23.98 -2.30
CA ILE A 15 4.30 -25.25 -1.84
C ILE A 15 4.80 -26.05 -3.05
N GLY A 16 6.08 -26.44 -3.01
CA GLY A 16 6.75 -27.15 -4.11
C GLY A 16 7.57 -26.25 -5.05
N GLN A 17 7.50 -24.93 -4.89
CA GLN A 17 8.46 -24.02 -5.51
C GLN A 17 9.86 -24.25 -4.93
N LYS A 18 10.86 -24.46 -5.80
CA LYS A 18 12.25 -24.76 -5.42
C LYS A 18 13.22 -23.63 -5.72
N LYS A 19 12.78 -22.61 -6.46
CA LYS A 19 13.59 -21.47 -6.87
C LYS A 19 13.11 -20.21 -6.16
N ASN A 20 14.05 -19.30 -5.92
CA ASN A 20 13.75 -18.00 -5.32
C ASN A 20 12.81 -17.21 -6.24
N VAL A 21 11.76 -16.62 -5.67
CA VAL A 21 10.83 -15.73 -6.37
C VAL A 21 11.27 -14.30 -6.09
N MET A 22 11.51 -13.52 -7.15
CA MET A 22 11.79 -12.09 -7.05
C MET A 22 10.57 -11.31 -7.53
N VAL A 23 10.11 -10.36 -6.72
CA VAL A 23 9.01 -9.46 -7.08
C VAL A 23 9.59 -8.08 -7.29
N HIS A 24 9.35 -7.51 -8.47
CA HIS A 24 9.77 -6.15 -8.81
C HIS A 24 8.55 -5.25 -8.82
N LYS A 25 8.53 -4.30 -7.87
CA LYS A 25 7.56 -3.20 -7.86
C LYS A 25 8.22 -1.98 -8.49
N PHE A 26 7.61 -1.46 -9.55
CA PHE A 26 8.05 -0.23 -10.18
C PHE A 26 7.25 0.94 -9.60
N LEU A 27 7.95 2.01 -9.24
CA LEU A 27 7.40 3.23 -8.65
C LEU A 27 7.98 4.42 -9.40
N THR A 28 7.10 5.32 -9.85
CA THR A 28 7.52 6.54 -10.51
C THR A 28 7.69 7.66 -9.49
N LYS A 29 8.94 8.14 -9.34
CA LYS A 29 9.28 9.22 -8.40
C LYS A 29 8.53 10.51 -8.66
N GLY A 30 8.17 11.22 -7.60
CA GLY A 30 7.46 12.50 -7.64
C GLY A 30 6.00 12.38 -8.09
N THR A 31 5.49 11.18 -8.32
CA THR A 31 4.11 10.96 -8.76
C THR A 31 3.21 10.49 -7.62
N VAL A 32 1.92 10.38 -7.93
CA VAL A 32 0.93 9.81 -7.02
C VAL A 32 1.28 8.39 -6.58
N GLU A 33 2.04 7.63 -7.37
CA GLU A 33 2.44 6.25 -7.03
C GLU A 33 3.31 6.22 -5.77
N GLU A 34 4.27 7.14 -5.64
CA GLU A 34 5.17 7.24 -4.48
C GLU A 34 4.42 7.67 -3.21
N LYS A 35 3.47 8.61 -3.35
CA LYS A 35 2.63 9.06 -2.23
C LYS A 35 1.70 7.96 -1.73
N ILE A 36 1.07 7.22 -2.65
CA ILE A 36 0.19 6.10 -2.32
C ILE A 36 0.99 4.99 -1.63
N ASP A 37 2.21 4.71 -2.11
CA ASP A 37 3.07 3.68 -1.51
C ASP A 37 3.43 4.01 -0.06
N GLY A 38 3.91 5.24 0.20
CA GLY A 38 4.23 5.69 1.56
C GLY A 38 3.02 5.69 2.50
N MET A 39 1.85 6.10 2.00
CA MET A 39 0.61 6.05 2.78
C MET A 39 0.17 4.61 3.09
N LEU A 40 0.34 3.67 2.15
CA LEU A 40 0.02 2.26 2.36
C LEU A 40 0.99 1.61 3.36
N GLU A 41 2.27 1.97 3.33
CA GLU A 41 3.25 1.53 4.34
C GLU A 41 2.90 2.05 5.72
N GLU A 42 2.62 3.36 5.85
CA GLU A 42 2.20 3.95 7.11
C GLU A 42 0.90 3.34 7.62
N LYS A 43 -0.09 3.12 6.73
CA LYS A 43 -1.34 2.46 7.09
C LYS A 43 -1.11 1.01 7.49
N SER A 44 -0.24 0.26 6.83
CA SER A 44 0.07 -1.12 7.19
C SER A 44 0.78 -1.19 8.55
N ARG A 45 1.72 -0.26 8.80
CA ARG A 45 2.40 -0.12 10.10
C ARG A 45 1.40 0.22 11.20
N LEU A 46 0.60 1.27 10.98
CA LEU A 46 -0.44 1.67 11.92
C LEU A 46 -1.46 0.55 12.11
N SER A 47 -1.82 -0.18 11.05
CA SER A 47 -2.72 -1.33 11.15
C SER A 47 -2.09 -2.48 11.92
N GLN A 48 -0.79 -2.74 11.81
CA GLN A 48 -0.11 -3.70 12.70
C GLN A 48 -0.10 -3.22 14.16
N GLU A 49 -0.06 -1.91 14.38
CA GLU A 49 -0.14 -1.29 15.72
C GLU A 49 -1.59 -1.19 16.25
N VAL A 50 -2.59 -1.06 15.37
CA VAL A 50 -4.00 -0.71 15.67
C VAL A 50 -4.98 -1.86 15.43
N ILE A 51 -4.62 -2.92 14.69
CA ILE A 51 -5.40 -4.17 14.57
C ILE A 51 -5.29 -4.95 15.89
N SER A 52 -5.83 -4.32 16.93
CA SER A 52 -6.94 -4.83 17.71
C SER A 52 -8.32 -4.48 17.11
N ASP A 53 -8.52 -3.49 16.20
CA ASP A 53 -9.86 -3.26 15.63
C ASP A 53 -9.96 -2.35 14.38
N THR A 54 -10.94 -2.68 13.52
CA THR A 54 -11.68 -1.84 12.54
C THR A 54 -11.13 -1.53 11.13
N GLY A 55 -11.87 -2.00 10.12
CA GLY A 55 -11.59 -1.86 8.69
C GLY A 55 -12.15 -0.60 7.99
N ASP A 56 -11.49 -0.26 6.88
CA ASP A 56 -11.96 0.41 5.65
C ASP A 56 -13.02 1.54 5.69
N ARG A 57 -12.98 2.46 6.66
CA ARG A 57 -13.83 3.68 6.67
C ARG A 57 -13.08 5.02 6.54
N TRP A 58 -11.76 5.00 6.37
CA TRP A 58 -10.94 6.20 6.55
C TRP A 58 -11.02 7.26 5.42
N ILE A 59 -11.28 6.89 4.16
CA ILE A 59 -11.37 7.88 3.05
C ILE A 59 -12.55 8.85 3.25
N THR A 60 -13.67 8.39 3.81
CA THR A 60 -14.83 9.24 4.10
C THR A 60 -14.66 10.15 5.32
N GLU A 61 -13.58 9.96 6.08
CA GLU A 61 -13.34 10.66 7.36
C GLU A 61 -12.16 11.67 7.27
N MET A 62 -11.47 11.75 6.13
CA MET A 62 -10.37 12.71 5.92
C MET A 62 -10.86 14.14 5.74
N LYS A 63 -10.06 15.10 6.22
CA LYS A 63 -10.33 16.53 6.05
C LYS A 63 -9.96 17.00 4.65
N ASN A 64 -10.63 18.04 4.16
CA ASN A 64 -10.41 18.57 2.81
C ASN A 64 -8.95 18.96 2.53
N ASP A 65 -8.23 19.46 3.53
CA ASP A 65 -6.82 19.86 3.36
C ASP A 65 -5.90 18.64 3.16
N GLU A 66 -6.18 17.55 3.85
CA GLU A 66 -5.46 16.28 3.72
C GLU A 66 -5.75 15.61 2.37
N LEU A 67 -7.01 15.70 1.89
CA LEU A 67 -7.39 15.28 0.56
C LEU A 67 -6.69 16.11 -0.54
N LEU A 68 -6.63 17.44 -0.37
CA LEU A 68 -5.95 18.31 -1.33
C LEU A 68 -4.44 18.05 -1.39
N ASP A 69 -3.82 17.72 -0.26
CA ASP A 69 -2.40 17.38 -0.20
C ASP A 69 -2.08 16.02 -0.84
N LEU A 70 -3.00 15.05 -0.70
CA LEU A 70 -2.94 13.76 -1.39
C LEU A 70 -2.88 13.92 -2.92
N PHE A 71 -3.62 14.89 -3.46
CA PHE A 71 -3.69 15.14 -4.91
C PHE A 71 -2.67 16.15 -5.45
N ARG A 72 -1.86 16.79 -4.59
CA ARG A 72 -0.81 17.73 -5.06
C ARG A 72 0.43 16.99 -5.54
N LEU A 73 1.07 17.52 -6.57
CA LEU A 73 2.43 17.11 -6.97
C LEU A 73 3.45 17.89 -6.12
N SER A 74 4.33 17.20 -5.41
CA SER A 74 5.47 17.81 -4.71
C SER A 74 6.74 17.57 -5.51
N LEU A 75 7.41 18.65 -5.92
CA LEU A 75 8.69 18.64 -6.63
C LEU A 75 9.87 18.51 -5.66
#